data_AF-A0A8H3JA47-F1
#
_entry.id   AF-A0A8H3JA47-F1
#
_cell.length_a   1.000
_cell.length_b   1.000
_cell.length_c   1.000
_cell.angle_alpha   90.00
_cell.angle_beta   90.00
_cell.angle_gamma   90.00
#
_symmetry.space_group_name_H-M   'P 1'
#
loop_
_entity.id
_entity.type
_entity.pdbx_description
1 polymer ?
#
loop_
_entity_poly.entity_id
_entity_poly.type
_entity_poly.pdbx_seq_one_letter_code
_entity_poly.pdbx_strand_id
1 'polypeptide(L)'
;MTDMPFSIGSRMDKPAPHHQSIEALWETLWKKQCSLGAHPFFDSELDDFEQVFSDLTDSDLRPPYDFDTYATAFFPVAEALESQALAAREANDKPKASSLYLRAAALYRIARFPMPRSPKQKEAWARNKIAFMNGASLLPVPYHEVQIPHKYGIASEGRTILIYMRVPAHASAASPVPCVIQIFGLDDRGTELTHYADPHLARGWATIGVEIPGAGDCPALANDPSAPDRLWTSLLD
;
A
#
# COMPACT_ATOMS: atom_id res chain seq x y z
N MET A 1 -31.49 12.40 26.07
CA MET A 1 -30.54 11.97 25.02
C MET A 1 -29.84 13.22 24.57
N THR A 2 -28.53 13.29 24.77
CA THR A 2 -27.68 14.44 24.44
C THR A 2 -27.71 14.71 22.94
N ASP A 3 -27.97 15.95 22.54
CA ASP A 3 -27.85 16.41 21.15
C ASP A 3 -26.42 16.17 20.69
N MET A 4 -26.20 15.10 19.91
CA MET A 4 -24.91 14.89 19.28
C MET A 4 -24.78 15.89 18.13
N PRO A 5 -23.62 16.56 17.97
CA PRO A 5 -23.42 17.57 16.93
C PRO A 5 -23.33 16.98 15.51
N PHE A 6 -23.73 15.72 15.32
CA PHE A 6 -23.69 14.98 14.08
C PHE A 6 -24.90 14.04 13.97
N SER A 7 -25.42 13.88 12.76
CA SER A 7 -26.45 12.89 12.46
C SER A 7 -25.82 11.57 12.04
N ILE A 8 -26.16 10.49 12.73
CA ILE A 8 -25.83 9.14 12.28
C ILE A 8 -26.91 8.65 11.31
N GLY A 9 -26.51 8.19 10.12
CA GLY A 9 -27.43 7.69 9.11
C GLY A 9 -28.08 6.35 9.50
N SER A 10 -29.30 6.09 9.01
CA SER A 10 -30.11 4.91 9.33
C SER A 10 -29.56 3.55 8.86
N ARG A 11 -28.37 3.52 8.25
CA ARG A 11 -27.71 2.32 7.73
C ARG A 11 -26.65 1.75 8.67
N MET A 12 -26.32 2.40 9.79
CA MET A 12 -25.30 1.90 10.71
C MET A 12 -25.58 0.48 11.21
N ASP A 13 -26.85 0.15 11.45
CA ASP A 13 -27.25 -1.14 12.02
C ASP A 13 -27.48 -2.22 10.95
N LYS A 14 -27.15 -1.96 9.67
CA LYS A 14 -27.34 -2.91 8.57
C LYS A 14 -25.99 -3.46 8.12
N PRO A 15 -25.64 -4.70 8.49
CA PRO A 15 -24.41 -5.35 8.04
C PRO A 15 -24.40 -5.44 6.51
N ALA A 16 -23.28 -5.06 5.90
CA ALA A 16 -23.10 -5.22 4.47
C ALA A 16 -22.89 -6.70 4.10
N PRO A 17 -23.29 -7.17 2.91
CA PRO A 17 -23.16 -8.57 2.51
C PRO A 17 -21.73 -9.11 2.62
N HIS A 18 -20.74 -8.30 2.25
CA HIS A 18 -19.31 -8.64 2.32
C HIS A 18 -18.76 -8.85 3.74
N HIS A 19 -19.55 -8.60 4.79
CA HIS A 19 -19.17 -8.90 6.17
C HIS A 19 -19.59 -10.30 6.64
N GLN A 20 -20.31 -11.07 5.82
CA GLN A 20 -20.86 -12.37 6.23
C GLN A 20 -19.81 -13.49 6.27
N SER A 21 -18.90 -13.51 5.31
CA SER A 21 -17.83 -14.52 5.19
C SER A 21 -16.72 -14.02 4.26
N ILE A 22 -15.60 -14.74 4.20
CA ILE A 22 -14.51 -14.44 3.26
C ILE A 22 -14.95 -14.64 1.81
N GLU A 23 -15.77 -15.66 1.55
CA GLU A 23 -16.43 -15.89 0.26
C GLU A 23 -17.32 -14.72 -0.13
N ALA A 24 -18.17 -14.24 0.79
CA ALA A 24 -19.03 -13.10 0.53
C ALA A 24 -18.22 -11.81 0.29
N LEU A 25 -17.10 -11.63 1.00
CA LEU A 25 -16.17 -10.53 0.76
C LEU A 25 -15.60 -10.58 -0.66
N TRP A 26 -15.13 -11.76 -1.07
CA TRP A 26 -14.58 -11.98 -2.40
C TRP A 26 -15.63 -11.75 -3.49
N GLU A 27 -16.73 -12.49 -3.48
CA GLU A 27 -17.69 -12.51 -4.58
C GLU A 27 -18.52 -11.22 -4.70
N THR A 28 -18.79 -10.52 -3.58
CA THR A 28 -19.65 -9.34 -3.62
C THR A 28 -18.91 -8.01 -3.72
N LEU A 29 -17.60 -7.99 -3.42
CA LEU A 29 -16.82 -6.75 -3.40
C LEU A 29 -15.44 -6.91 -4.05
N TRP A 30 -14.58 -7.76 -3.48
CA TRP A 30 -13.16 -7.75 -3.80
C TRP A 30 -12.82 -8.30 -5.18
N LYS A 31 -13.52 -9.34 -5.67
CA LYS A 31 -13.31 -9.89 -7.01
C LYS A 31 -13.50 -8.85 -8.11
N LYS A 32 -14.50 -7.98 -7.95
CA LYS A 32 -14.74 -6.85 -8.87
C LYS A 32 -13.66 -5.77 -8.76
N GLN A 33 -13.18 -5.45 -7.56
CA GLN A 33 -12.10 -4.48 -7.42
C GLN A 33 -10.78 -5.01 -8.00
N CYS A 34 -10.49 -6.30 -7.75
CA CYS A 34 -9.35 -7.00 -8.30
C CYS A 34 -9.37 -7.03 -9.82
N SER A 35 -10.50 -7.38 -10.45
CA SER A 35 -10.61 -7.40 -11.90
C SER A 35 -10.50 -6.04 -12.58
N LEU A 36 -10.77 -4.96 -11.84
CA LEU A 36 -10.61 -3.58 -12.31
C LEU A 36 -9.22 -3.01 -12.02
N GLY A 37 -8.37 -3.71 -11.26
CA GLY A 37 -7.13 -3.15 -10.71
C GLY A 37 -7.38 -1.90 -9.86
N ALA A 38 -8.54 -1.83 -9.21
CA ALA A 38 -8.98 -0.70 -8.38
C ALA A 38 -8.65 -0.94 -6.92
N HIS A 39 -8.68 0.11 -6.08
CA HIS A 39 -8.36 0.01 -4.66
C HIS A 39 -9.05 -1.18 -3.95
N PRO A 40 -8.33 -2.03 -3.18
CA PRO A 40 -6.88 -2.02 -2.88
C PRO A 40 -6.06 -3.01 -3.75
N PHE A 41 -6.40 -3.18 -5.02
CA PHE A 41 -5.84 -4.19 -5.94
C PHE A 41 -5.03 -3.59 -7.12
N PHE A 42 -4.42 -2.42 -6.94
CA PHE A 42 -3.50 -1.84 -7.93
C PHE A 42 -2.33 -2.80 -8.25
N ASP A 43 -1.83 -2.84 -9.48
CA ASP A 43 -0.71 -3.71 -9.90
C ASP A 43 -0.92 -5.22 -9.67
N SER A 44 -2.17 -5.66 -9.58
CA SER A 44 -2.55 -7.03 -9.28
C SER A 44 -3.22 -7.71 -10.48
N GLU A 45 -3.17 -9.04 -10.55
CA GLU A 45 -3.89 -9.84 -11.54
C GLU A 45 -4.93 -10.71 -10.82
N LEU A 46 -6.12 -10.85 -11.38
CA LEU A 46 -7.22 -11.60 -10.78
C LEU A 46 -6.83 -13.03 -10.40
N ASP A 47 -6.16 -13.72 -11.34
CA ASP A 47 -5.75 -15.13 -11.20
C ASP A 47 -4.81 -15.36 -9.99
N ASP A 48 -4.08 -14.34 -9.53
CA ASP A 48 -3.20 -14.45 -8.36
C ASP A 48 -4.00 -14.61 -7.05
N PHE A 49 -5.25 -14.15 -7.03
CA PHE A 49 -6.09 -14.12 -5.83
C PHE A 49 -7.15 -15.21 -5.83
N GLU A 50 -7.60 -15.68 -6.99
CA GLU A 50 -8.70 -16.65 -7.07
C GLU A 50 -8.43 -17.92 -6.26
N GLN A 51 -7.23 -18.50 -6.39
CA GLN A 51 -6.88 -19.70 -5.60
C GLN A 51 -6.81 -19.38 -4.11
N VAL A 52 -6.25 -18.24 -3.72
CA VAL A 52 -6.13 -17.85 -2.31
C VAL A 52 -7.50 -17.71 -1.65
N PHE A 53 -8.46 -17.05 -2.33
CA PHE A 53 -9.82 -16.90 -1.80
C PHE A 53 -10.62 -18.21 -1.84
N SER A 54 -10.36 -19.10 -2.81
CA SER A 54 -10.90 -20.46 -2.79
C SER A 54 -10.42 -21.22 -1.56
N ASP A 55 -9.11 -21.25 -1.31
CA ASP A 55 -8.52 -21.97 -0.17
C ASP A 55 -9.00 -21.40 1.17
N LEU A 56 -9.10 -20.07 1.28
CA LEU A 56 -9.65 -19.41 2.46
C LEU A 56 -11.12 -19.77 2.69
N THR A 57 -11.91 -19.90 1.62
CA THR A 57 -13.32 -20.33 1.70
C THR A 57 -13.41 -21.77 2.17
N ASP A 58 -12.60 -22.67 1.61
CA ASP A 58 -12.56 -24.08 1.97
C ASP A 58 -12.07 -24.32 3.42
N SER A 59 -11.23 -23.42 3.94
CA SER A 59 -10.76 -23.47 5.33
C SER A 59 -11.82 -23.09 6.38
N ASP A 60 -13.00 -22.65 5.95
CA ASP A 60 -14.09 -22.15 6.82
C ASP A 60 -13.65 -21.00 7.75
N LEU A 61 -12.78 -20.11 7.27
CA LEU A 61 -12.33 -18.93 8.01
C LEU A 61 -13.50 -17.95 8.19
N ARG A 62 -13.93 -17.70 9.44
CA ARG A 62 -15.10 -16.86 9.77
C ARG A 62 -14.74 -15.62 10.59
N PRO A 63 -15.55 -14.53 10.50
CA PRO A 63 -15.43 -13.40 11.40
C PRO A 63 -15.70 -13.75 12.88
N PRO A 64 -14.98 -13.14 13.85
CA PRO A 64 -13.80 -12.32 13.65
C PRO A 64 -12.63 -13.18 13.14
N TYR A 65 -11.98 -12.73 12.08
CA TYR A 65 -10.94 -13.50 11.42
C TYR A 65 -9.69 -13.64 12.29
N ASP A 66 -9.08 -14.84 12.27
CA ASP A 66 -7.70 -15.00 12.70
C ASP A 66 -6.77 -14.37 11.64
N PHE A 67 -6.21 -13.21 11.98
CA PHE A 67 -5.42 -12.42 11.03
C PHE A 67 -4.10 -13.07 10.64
N ASP A 68 -3.57 -14.00 11.45
CA ASP A 68 -2.35 -14.73 11.10
C ASP A 68 -2.62 -15.81 10.06
N THR A 69 -3.71 -16.55 10.22
CA THR A 69 -4.22 -17.52 9.24
C THR A 69 -4.57 -16.82 7.94
N TYR A 70 -5.33 -15.71 8.02
CA TYR A 70 -5.66 -14.89 6.85
C TYR A 70 -4.42 -14.44 6.09
N ALA A 71 -3.45 -13.80 6.76
CA ALA A 71 -2.28 -13.24 6.10
C ALA A 71 -1.40 -14.33 5.47
N THR A 72 -1.25 -15.47 6.16
CA THR A 72 -0.38 -16.57 5.72
C THR A 72 -0.88 -17.23 4.43
N ALA A 73 -2.19 -17.23 4.18
CA ALA A 73 -2.78 -17.82 2.97
C ALA A 73 -2.26 -17.20 1.67
N PHE A 74 -1.82 -15.94 1.69
CA PHE A 74 -1.31 -15.23 0.52
C PHE A 74 0.17 -15.51 0.22
N PHE A 75 0.93 -16.00 1.21
CA PHE A 75 2.39 -16.08 1.11
C PHE A 75 2.87 -17.03 0.01
N PRO A 76 2.30 -18.25 -0.17
CA PRO A 76 2.77 -19.17 -1.19
C PRO A 76 2.72 -18.59 -2.61
N VAL A 77 1.63 -17.90 -2.95
CA VAL A 77 1.48 -17.28 -4.28
C VAL A 77 2.45 -16.10 -4.44
N ALA A 78 2.60 -15.27 -3.39
CA ALA A 78 3.53 -14.15 -3.43
C ALA A 78 4.99 -14.62 -3.60
N GLU A 79 5.42 -15.63 -2.84
CA GLU A 79 6.76 -16.22 -2.91
C GLU A 79 7.04 -16.86 -4.29
N ALA A 80 6.03 -17.51 -4.89
CA ALA A 80 6.14 -18.06 -6.23
C ALA A 80 6.34 -16.95 -7.29
N LEU A 81 5.64 -15.82 -7.16
CA LEU A 81 5.82 -14.66 -8.03
C LEU A 81 7.19 -14.00 -7.82
N GLU A 82 7.67 -13.85 -6.58
CA GLU A 82 9.02 -13.33 -6.29
C GLU A 82 10.11 -14.20 -6.92
N SER A 83 9.95 -15.53 -6.86
CA SER A 83 10.88 -16.48 -7.48
C SER A 83 10.92 -16.34 -9.00
N GLN A 84 9.75 -16.20 -9.64
CA GLN A 84 9.65 -15.94 -11.08
C GLN A 84 10.21 -14.56 -11.45
N ALA A 85 10.00 -13.56 -10.62
CA ALA A 85 10.51 -12.21 -10.81
C ALA A 85 12.04 -12.17 -10.75
N LEU A 86 12.64 -12.92 -9.82
CA LEU A 86 14.09 -13.09 -9.71
C LEU A 86 14.66 -13.75 -10.98
N ALA A 87 14.06 -14.85 -11.43
CA ALA A 87 14.50 -15.53 -12.65
C ALA A 87 14.40 -14.62 -13.89
N ALA A 88 13.31 -13.83 -14.02
CA ALA A 88 13.17 -12.85 -15.09
C ALA A 88 14.25 -11.75 -15.01
N ARG A 89 14.57 -11.29 -13.80
CA ARG A 89 15.64 -10.30 -13.56
C ARG A 89 17.01 -10.83 -13.93
N GLU A 90 17.33 -12.08 -13.57
CA GLU A 90 18.58 -12.76 -13.93
C GLU A 90 18.70 -12.98 -15.44
N ALA A 91 17.56 -13.17 -16.14
CA ALA A 91 17.48 -13.21 -17.59
C ALA A 91 17.50 -11.81 -18.26
N ASN A 92 17.70 -10.73 -17.50
CA ASN A 92 17.65 -9.33 -17.95
C ASN A 92 16.29 -8.86 -18.52
N ASP A 93 15.20 -9.57 -18.25
CA ASP A 93 13.83 -9.15 -18.60
C ASP A 93 13.26 -8.24 -17.50
N LYS A 94 13.70 -6.98 -17.50
CA LYS A 94 13.29 -5.98 -16.50
C LYS A 94 11.77 -5.74 -16.46
N PRO A 95 11.05 -5.59 -17.59
CA PRO A 95 9.60 -5.38 -17.56
C PRO A 95 8.86 -6.54 -16.90
N LYS A 96 9.23 -7.78 -17.24
CA LYS A 96 8.62 -8.97 -16.64
C LYS A 96 8.94 -9.08 -15.15
N ALA A 97 10.20 -8.86 -14.77
CA ALA A 97 10.61 -8.86 -13.36
C ALA A 97 9.84 -7.81 -12.55
N SER A 98 9.71 -6.59 -13.09
CA SER A 98 8.97 -5.49 -12.47
C SER A 98 7.51 -5.89 -12.22
N SER A 99 6.81 -6.37 -13.25
CA SER A 99 5.41 -6.80 -13.16
C SER A 99 5.20 -7.90 -12.13
N LEU A 100 6.05 -8.93 -12.11
CA LEU A 100 5.92 -10.05 -11.17
C LEU A 100 6.19 -9.63 -9.72
N TYR A 101 7.19 -8.78 -9.47
CA TYR A 101 7.44 -8.25 -8.13
C TYR A 101 6.30 -7.35 -7.63
N LEU A 102 5.71 -6.53 -8.50
CA LEU A 102 4.57 -5.69 -8.13
C LEU A 102 3.31 -6.51 -7.83
N ARG A 103 3.06 -7.60 -8.58
CA ARG A 103 2.00 -8.56 -8.27
C ARG A 103 2.21 -9.26 -6.93
N ALA A 104 3.44 -9.69 -6.63
CA ALA A 104 3.78 -10.23 -5.32
C ALA A 104 3.55 -9.20 -4.20
N ALA A 105 3.93 -7.94 -4.43
CA ALA A 105 3.66 -6.85 -3.50
C ALA A 105 2.16 -6.66 -3.28
N ALA A 106 1.32 -6.75 -4.32
CA ALA A 106 -0.13 -6.66 -4.20
C ALA A 106 -0.72 -7.77 -3.31
N LEU A 107 -0.24 -9.01 -3.42
CA LEU A 107 -0.64 -10.10 -2.52
C LEU A 107 -0.29 -9.81 -1.07
N TYR A 108 0.96 -9.39 -0.80
CA TYR A 108 1.37 -9.02 0.56
C TYR A 108 0.58 -7.82 1.12
N ARG A 109 0.16 -6.88 0.26
CA ARG A 109 -0.74 -5.79 0.67
C ARG A 109 -2.09 -6.32 1.11
N ILE A 110 -2.73 -7.19 0.33
CA ILE A 110 -4.03 -7.77 0.69
C ILE A 110 -3.91 -8.62 1.95
N ALA A 111 -2.79 -9.35 2.13
CA ALA A 111 -2.50 -10.11 3.35
C ALA A 111 -2.47 -9.25 4.62
N ARG A 112 -1.99 -7.99 4.55
CA ARG A 112 -1.98 -7.05 5.67
C ARG A 112 -3.18 -6.10 5.73
N PHE A 113 -4.08 -6.14 4.76
CA PHE A 113 -5.13 -5.12 4.60
C PHE A 113 -6.15 -5.15 5.78
N PRO A 114 -6.68 -3.99 6.21
CA PRO A 114 -6.30 -2.62 5.83
C PRO A 114 -5.02 -2.14 6.51
N MET A 115 -4.64 -2.74 7.64
CA MET A 115 -3.43 -2.38 8.37
C MET A 115 -2.88 -3.58 9.17
N PRO A 116 -1.57 -3.63 9.45
CA PRO A 116 -0.97 -4.74 10.18
C PRO A 116 -1.43 -4.81 11.65
N ARG A 117 -2.19 -5.86 12.00
CA ARG A 117 -2.71 -6.06 13.38
C ARG A 117 -2.08 -7.27 14.07
N SER A 118 -1.60 -8.24 13.32
CA SER A 118 -1.01 -9.48 13.81
C SER A 118 0.46 -9.65 13.40
N PRO A 119 1.21 -10.58 14.01
CA PRO A 119 2.58 -10.88 13.61
C PRO A 119 2.74 -11.18 12.12
N LYS A 120 1.85 -11.99 11.52
CA LYS A 120 1.93 -12.31 10.09
C LYS A 120 1.52 -11.16 9.19
N GLN A 121 0.60 -10.30 9.61
CA GLN A 121 0.33 -9.08 8.84
C GLN A 121 1.50 -8.08 8.90
N LYS A 122 2.27 -8.05 10.01
CA LYS A 122 3.51 -7.26 10.09
C LYS A 122 4.60 -7.86 9.21
N GLU A 123 4.70 -9.18 9.15
CA GLU A 123 5.58 -9.88 8.19
C GLU A 123 5.18 -9.54 6.74
N ALA A 124 3.90 -9.62 6.42
CA ALA A 124 3.35 -9.24 5.12
C ALA A 124 3.68 -7.77 4.78
N TRP A 125 3.58 -6.84 5.74
CA TRP A 125 4.00 -5.45 5.51
C TRP A 125 5.49 -5.32 5.18
N ALA A 126 6.36 -5.99 5.94
CA ALA A 126 7.80 -5.97 5.67
C ALA A 126 8.13 -6.53 4.27
N ARG A 127 7.49 -7.65 3.90
CA ARG A 127 7.66 -8.28 2.58
C ARG A 127 7.05 -7.45 1.45
N ASN A 128 5.90 -6.82 1.67
CA ASN A 128 5.27 -5.90 0.71
C ASN A 128 6.24 -4.79 0.29
N LYS A 129 6.91 -4.14 1.25
CA LYS A 129 7.90 -3.08 0.95
C LYS A 129 9.07 -3.60 0.11
N ILE A 130 9.61 -4.76 0.45
CA ILE A 130 10.74 -5.38 -0.27
C ILE A 130 10.33 -5.74 -1.70
N ALA A 131 9.23 -6.48 -1.87
CA ALA A 131 8.72 -6.88 -3.18
C ALA A 131 8.38 -5.64 -4.03
N PHE A 132 7.70 -4.65 -3.44
CA PHE A 132 7.38 -3.40 -4.12
C PHE A 132 8.64 -2.70 -4.61
N MET A 133 9.65 -2.45 -3.76
CA MET A 133 10.87 -1.75 -4.19
C MET A 133 11.68 -2.56 -5.21
N ASN A 134 11.69 -3.89 -5.14
CA ASN A 134 12.30 -4.74 -6.16
C ASN A 134 11.65 -4.57 -7.53
N GLY A 135 10.31 -4.42 -7.59
CA GLY A 135 9.59 -4.21 -8.84
C GLY A 135 9.60 -2.75 -9.31
N ALA A 136 9.32 -1.83 -8.40
CA ALA A 136 9.13 -0.41 -8.64
C ALA A 136 10.44 0.31 -9.03
N SER A 137 11.59 -0.17 -8.56
CA SER A 137 12.90 0.33 -9.00
C SER A 137 13.27 -0.06 -10.44
N LEU A 138 12.55 -1.02 -11.04
CA LEU A 138 12.75 -1.46 -12.43
C LEU A 138 11.83 -0.74 -13.43
N LEU A 139 10.93 0.12 -12.96
CA LEU A 139 10.03 0.90 -13.82
C LEU A 139 10.79 1.91 -14.70
N PRO A 140 10.22 2.34 -15.84
CA PRO A 140 10.86 3.33 -16.72
C PRO A 140 11.22 4.65 -16.02
N VAL A 141 10.35 5.09 -15.10
CA VAL A 141 10.69 6.10 -14.09
C VAL A 141 10.76 5.39 -12.74
N PRO A 142 11.97 5.06 -12.26
CA PRO A 142 12.14 4.27 -11.05
C PRO A 142 11.58 4.94 -9.80
N TYR A 143 11.24 4.11 -8.83
CA TYR A 143 11.00 4.52 -7.46
C TYR A 143 12.30 4.69 -6.69
N HIS A 144 12.33 5.71 -5.84
CA HIS A 144 13.39 5.96 -4.88
C HIS A 144 12.82 6.16 -3.49
N GLU A 145 13.39 5.48 -2.51
CA GLU A 145 13.18 5.78 -1.10
C GLU A 145 14.15 6.89 -0.68
N VAL A 146 13.62 7.92 -0.02
CA VAL A 146 14.43 9.02 0.53
C VAL A 146 14.02 9.22 1.99
N GLN A 147 15.01 9.29 2.87
CA GLN A 147 14.80 9.66 4.27
C GLN A 147 15.13 11.15 4.42
N ILE A 148 14.14 11.95 4.76
CA ILE A 148 14.31 13.38 5.06
C ILE A 148 14.29 13.61 6.58
N PRO A 149 15.00 14.62 7.12
CA PRO A 149 14.96 14.91 8.54
C PRO A 149 13.56 15.33 9.02
N HIS A 150 13.07 14.73 10.11
CA HIS A 150 11.86 15.18 10.82
C HIS A 150 12.23 16.32 11.79
N LYS A 151 12.70 17.45 11.24
CA LYS A 151 13.33 18.57 11.97
C LYS A 151 12.44 19.14 13.08
N TYR A 152 11.14 19.21 12.84
CA TYR A 152 10.18 19.78 13.79
C TYR A 152 9.53 18.72 14.68
N GLY A 153 9.89 17.45 14.55
CA GLY A 153 9.37 16.37 15.37
C GLY A 153 9.82 16.43 16.83
N ILE A 154 9.06 15.81 17.72
CA ILE A 154 9.37 15.72 19.16
C ILE A 154 10.18 14.48 19.51
N ALA A 155 10.70 14.39 20.73
CA ALA A 155 11.59 13.31 21.16
C ALA A 155 10.97 11.89 21.08
N SER A 156 9.64 11.79 21.17
CA SER A 156 8.88 10.55 21.04
C SER A 156 8.51 10.17 19.61
N GLU A 157 8.91 10.97 18.61
CA GLU A 157 8.70 10.70 17.19
C GLU A 157 9.97 10.18 16.53
N GLY A 158 9.81 9.53 15.37
CA GLY A 158 10.93 9.17 14.52
C GLY A 158 11.69 10.40 14.02
N ARG A 159 13.01 10.24 13.79
CA ARG A 159 13.91 11.33 13.40
C ARG A 159 13.92 11.61 11.89
N THR A 160 13.39 10.69 11.10
CA THR A 160 13.34 10.79 9.64
C THR A 160 11.94 10.47 9.14
N ILE A 161 11.55 11.14 8.07
CA ILE A 161 10.33 10.84 7.30
C ILE A 161 10.78 10.06 6.07
N LEU A 162 10.23 8.86 5.88
CA LEU A 162 10.42 8.10 4.65
C LEU A 162 9.46 8.65 3.59
N ILE A 163 10.00 9.03 2.44
CA ILE A 163 9.22 9.41 1.27
C ILE A 163 9.56 8.48 0.10
N TYR A 164 8.55 8.21 -0.73
CA TYR A 164 8.72 7.49 -1.98
C TYR A 164 8.65 8.49 -3.12
N MET A 165 9.68 8.56 -3.96
CA MET A 165 9.82 9.59 -4.97
C MET A 165 9.98 8.98 -6.36
N ARG A 166 9.35 9.62 -7.35
CA ARG A 166 9.61 9.38 -8.78
C ARG A 166 9.86 10.71 -9.47
N VAL A 167 10.97 10.79 -10.19
CA VAL A 167 11.43 12.02 -10.85
C VAL A 167 11.63 11.74 -12.33
N PRO A 168 10.99 12.49 -13.24
CA PRO A 168 11.24 12.36 -14.68
C PRO A 168 12.72 12.55 -15.02
N ALA A 169 13.24 11.76 -15.96
CA ALA A 169 14.67 11.73 -16.30
C ALA A 169 15.25 13.09 -16.78
N HIS A 170 14.40 14.00 -17.27
CA HIS A 170 14.82 15.33 -17.73
C HIS A 170 14.87 16.37 -16.60
N ALA A 171 14.32 16.07 -15.42
CA ALA A 171 14.32 16.99 -14.29
C ALA A 171 15.70 17.06 -13.64
N SER A 172 16.14 18.26 -13.29
CA SER A 172 17.41 18.50 -12.61
C SER A 172 17.37 19.80 -11.82
N ALA A 173 18.41 20.08 -11.03
CA ALA A 173 18.52 21.36 -10.32
C ALA A 173 18.53 22.57 -11.28
N ALA A 174 19.09 22.42 -12.49
CA ALA A 174 19.13 23.47 -13.50
C ALA A 174 17.82 23.59 -14.31
N SER A 175 16.99 22.54 -14.29
CA SER A 175 15.70 22.48 -14.99
C SER A 175 14.69 21.78 -14.09
N PRO A 176 14.21 22.46 -13.02
CA PRO A 176 13.26 21.86 -12.09
C PRO A 176 11.91 21.64 -12.77
N VAL A 177 11.15 20.67 -12.27
CA VAL A 177 9.79 20.36 -12.71
C VAL A 177 8.82 20.53 -11.54
N PRO A 178 7.52 20.76 -11.79
CA PRO A 178 6.51 20.70 -10.74
C PRO A 178 6.55 19.35 -10.00
N CYS A 179 6.30 19.37 -8.70
CA CYS A 179 6.20 18.18 -7.87
C CYS A 179 4.80 18.06 -7.27
N VAL A 180 4.21 16.87 -7.33
CA VAL A 180 2.95 16.54 -6.68
C VAL A 180 3.22 15.72 -5.42
N ILE A 181 2.77 16.24 -4.27
CA ILE A 181 2.82 15.53 -3.00
C ILE A 181 1.52 14.74 -2.85
N GLN A 182 1.64 13.42 -2.73
CA GLN A 182 0.53 12.51 -2.51
C GLN A 182 0.52 12.07 -1.06
N ILE A 183 -0.56 12.41 -0.36
CA ILE A 183 -0.74 12.12 1.06
C ILE A 183 -1.67 10.90 1.16
N PHE A 184 -1.14 9.77 1.61
CA PHE A 184 -1.88 8.52 1.71
C PHE A 184 -2.75 8.44 2.97
N GLY A 185 -3.91 7.79 2.84
CA GLY A 185 -4.89 7.64 3.91
C GLY A 185 -4.53 6.56 4.95
N LEU A 186 -5.56 6.07 5.63
CA LEU A 186 -5.39 5.08 6.71
C LEU A 186 -5.10 3.67 6.20
N ASP A 187 -5.54 3.33 4.99
CA ASP A 187 -5.42 2.01 4.36
C ASP A 187 -4.46 1.98 3.17
N ASP A 188 -4.21 3.13 2.54
CA ASP A 188 -3.16 3.33 1.52
C ASP A 188 -1.77 3.49 2.14
N ARG A 189 -0.73 3.10 1.39
CA ARG A 189 0.68 3.21 1.79
C ARG A 189 1.56 3.68 0.63
N GLY A 190 2.79 4.08 0.94
CA GLY A 190 3.78 4.49 -0.06
C GLY A 190 4.09 3.44 -1.15
N THR A 191 3.83 2.17 -0.84
CA THR A 191 3.94 1.02 -1.77
C THR A 191 2.79 0.90 -2.78
N GLU A 192 1.96 1.93 -2.90
CA GLU A 192 0.76 1.95 -3.77
C GLU A 192 0.76 3.17 -4.72
N LEU A 193 1.87 3.92 -4.76
CA LEU A 193 2.02 5.17 -5.48
C LEU A 193 2.00 5.01 -7.02
N THR A 194 2.21 3.80 -7.56
CA THR A 194 2.38 3.50 -9.01
C THR A 194 1.22 4.03 -9.82
N HIS A 195 0.01 3.62 -9.45
CA HIS A 195 -1.24 4.01 -10.08
C HIS A 195 -1.46 5.53 -10.08
N TYR A 196 -1.17 6.19 -8.96
CA TYR A 196 -1.41 7.61 -8.79
C TYR A 196 -0.33 8.50 -9.41
N ALA A 197 0.90 8.00 -9.52
CA ALA A 197 2.04 8.78 -10.02
C ALA A 197 2.09 8.87 -11.56
N ASP A 198 1.70 7.81 -12.27
CA ASP A 198 1.86 7.72 -13.73
C ASP A 198 1.21 8.90 -14.51
N PRO A 199 -0.02 9.35 -14.18
CA PRO A 199 -0.61 10.51 -14.86
C PRO A 199 0.16 11.83 -14.66
N HIS A 200 0.84 12.00 -13.53
CA HIS A 200 1.66 13.18 -13.24
C HIS A 200 3.01 13.09 -13.95
N LEU A 201 3.64 11.92 -13.94
CA LEU A 201 4.88 11.66 -14.67
C LEU A 201 4.70 11.85 -16.18
N ALA A 202 3.56 11.44 -16.74
CA ALA A 202 3.23 11.65 -18.15
C ALA A 202 3.12 13.15 -18.52
N ARG A 203 2.89 14.04 -17.55
CA ARG A 203 2.91 15.50 -17.72
C ARG A 203 4.29 16.11 -17.48
N GLY A 204 5.31 15.29 -17.19
CA GLY A 204 6.65 15.73 -16.86
C GLY A 204 6.78 16.25 -15.43
N TRP A 205 5.88 15.88 -14.52
CA TRP A 205 5.94 16.30 -13.11
C TRP A 205 6.56 15.20 -12.25
N ALA A 206 7.32 15.59 -11.23
CA ALA A 206 7.76 14.67 -10.19
C ALA A 206 6.61 14.35 -9.23
N THR A 207 6.73 13.23 -8.52
CA THR A 207 5.77 12.84 -7.49
C THR A 207 6.50 12.36 -6.25
N ILE A 208 6.01 12.76 -5.07
CA ILE A 208 6.39 12.16 -3.80
C ILE A 208 5.16 11.59 -3.09
N GLY A 209 5.31 10.42 -2.49
CA GLY A 209 4.31 9.78 -1.66
C GLY A 209 4.71 9.86 -0.19
N VAL A 210 3.78 10.29 0.66
CA VAL A 210 3.98 10.44 2.11
C VAL A 210 2.79 9.87 2.88
N GLU A 211 3.05 9.38 4.09
CA GLU A 211 2.06 8.72 4.93
C GLU A 211 1.68 9.60 6.12
N ILE A 212 0.39 9.60 6.47
CA ILE A 212 -0.13 10.37 7.61
C ILE A 212 0.28 9.75 8.96
N PRO A 213 0.25 10.52 10.07
CA PRO A 213 0.52 9.97 11.40
C PRO A 213 -0.36 8.73 11.70
N GLY A 214 0.28 7.65 12.16
CA GLY A 214 -0.38 6.36 12.42
C GLY A 214 -0.57 5.44 11.22
N ALA A 215 -0.14 5.85 10.03
CA ALA A 215 -0.11 5.04 8.82
C ALA A 215 1.33 4.64 8.45
N GLY A 216 1.48 3.41 7.95
CA GLY A 216 2.72 2.88 7.38
C GLY A 216 3.94 3.06 8.28
N ASP A 217 4.99 3.67 7.72
CA ASP A 217 6.26 3.98 8.38
C ASP A 217 6.33 5.47 8.80
N CYS A 218 5.20 6.17 8.87
CA CYS A 218 5.16 7.56 9.31
C CYS A 218 5.77 7.71 10.72
N PRO A 219 6.73 8.63 10.92
CA PRO A 219 7.43 8.77 12.19
C PRO A 219 6.62 9.51 13.27
N ALA A 220 5.53 10.17 12.87
CA ALA A 220 4.77 11.08 13.71
C ALA A 220 3.72 10.36 14.56
N LEU A 221 3.41 10.90 15.74
CA LEU A 221 2.51 10.26 16.69
C LEU A 221 1.07 10.21 16.17
N ALA A 222 0.50 9.00 16.09
CA ALA A 222 -0.86 8.76 15.59
C ALA A 222 -1.97 9.46 16.41
N ASN A 223 -1.74 9.67 17.69
CA ASN A 223 -2.73 10.15 18.66
C ASN A 223 -2.48 11.58 19.14
N ASP A 224 -1.56 12.31 18.51
CA ASP A 224 -1.30 13.72 18.79
C ASP A 224 -1.89 14.60 17.68
N PRO A 225 -2.89 15.46 17.97
CA PRO A 225 -3.53 16.31 16.97
C PRO A 225 -2.58 17.34 16.34
N SER A 226 -1.43 17.62 16.96
CA SER A 226 -0.41 18.53 16.43
C SER A 226 0.69 17.84 15.63
N ALA A 227 0.68 16.50 15.56
CA ALA A 227 1.66 15.72 14.79
C ALA A 227 1.65 16.01 13.28
N PRO A 228 0.48 16.18 12.60
CA PRO A 228 0.46 16.53 11.19
C PRO A 228 1.23 17.83 10.90
N ASP A 229 1.06 18.87 11.71
CA ASP A 229 1.72 20.16 11.49
C ASP A 229 3.24 20.04 11.56
N ARG A 230 3.78 19.28 12.53
CA ARG A 230 5.23 19.01 12.63
C ARG A 230 5.76 18.21 11.45
N LEU A 231 5.00 17.20 11.03
CA LEU A 231 5.36 16.31 9.93
C LEU A 231 5.42 17.08 8.61
N TRP A 232 4.37 17.83 8.27
CA TRP A 232 4.28 18.58 7.02
C TRP A 232 5.20 19.78 6.98
N THR A 233 5.41 20.46 8.12
CA THR A 233 6.41 21.53 8.20
C THR A 233 7.82 20.97 7.97
N SER A 234 8.14 19.77 8.48
CA SER A 234 9.44 19.13 8.21
C SER A 234 9.59 18.63 6.78
N LEU A 235 8.49 18.24 6.13
CA LEU A 235 8.50 17.80 4.73
C LEU A 235 8.74 18.96 3.75
N LEU A 236 8.24 20.15 4.06
CA LEU A 236 8.21 21.30 3.17
C LEU A 236 9.38 22.29 3.35
N ASP A 237 10.10 22.23 4.47
CA ASP A 237 11.30 23.05 4.80
C ASP A 237 12.58 22.49 4.16
#